data_AF-A0A2H1EJC9-F1
#
_entry.id   AF-A0A2H1EJC9-F1
#
_cell.length_a   1.000
_cell.length_b   1.000
_cell.length_c   1.000
_cell.angle_alpha   90.00
_cell.angle_beta   90.00
_cell.angle_gamma   90.00
#
_symmetry.space_group_name_H-M   'P 1'
#
loop_
_entity.id
_entity.type
_entity.pdbx_description
1 polymer ?
#
loop_
_entity_poly.entity_id
_entity_poly.type
_entity_poly.pdbx_seq_one_letter_code
_entity_poly.pdbx_strand_id
1 'polypeptide(L)' 'MHDSESDTFNPINKNDEFCKSLKKIGIDAQTKQIDTDDVEKGNYYSRHYTHTPAMVTNHGTIQLKSSNIDVVQIIQKG' A
#
# COMPACT_ATOMS: atom_id res chain seq x y z
N MET A 1 -33.43 25.26 -1.63
CA MET A 1 -32.03 25.37 -1.17
C MET A 1 -31.74 24.10 -0.40
N HIS A 2 -31.06 23.14 -1.02
CA HIS A 2 -30.61 21.91 -0.37
C HIS A 2 -29.10 21.87 -0.62
N ASP A 3 -28.36 22.63 0.19
CA ASP A 3 -26.91 22.59 0.18
C ASP A 3 -26.50 21.30 0.88
N SER A 4 -26.41 20.22 0.10
CA SER A 4 -25.66 19.04 0.48
C SER A 4 -24.19 19.45 0.46
N GLU A 5 -23.64 19.80 1.62
CA GLU A 5 -22.20 20.04 1.76
C GLU A 5 -21.44 18.86 1.13
N SER A 6 -20.48 19.16 0.26
CA SER A 6 -19.67 18.15 -0.41
C SER A 6 -18.89 17.37 0.63
N ASP A 7 -18.92 16.03 0.57
CA ASP A 7 -18.07 15.16 1.38
C ASP A 7 -16.64 15.71 1.38
N THR A 8 -16.16 16.09 2.57
CA THR A 8 -14.78 16.55 2.76
C THR A 8 -13.85 15.44 2.26
N PHE A 9 -13.15 15.70 1.16
CA PHE A 9 -12.16 14.78 0.62
C PHE A 9 -11.00 14.68 1.63
N ASN A 10 -11.05 13.67 2.50
CA ASN A 10 -9.91 13.33 3.33
C ASN A 10 -8.89 12.62 2.42
N PRO A 11 -7.67 13.13 2.25
CA PRO A 11 -6.63 12.41 1.54
C PRO A 11 -6.30 11.14 2.33
N ILE A 12 -6.80 10.00 1.87
CA ILE A 12 -6.47 8.70 2.47
C ILE A 12 -5.18 8.22 1.80
N ASN A 13 -4.20 7.84 2.62
CA ASN A 13 -3.00 7.18 2.12
C ASN A 13 -3.40 5.82 1.52
N LYS A 14 -2.84 5.42 0.38
CA LYS A 14 -3.10 4.11 -0.24
C LYS A 14 -2.89 2.97 0.77
N ASN A 15 -1.89 3.07 1.63
CA ASN A 15 -1.63 2.05 2.66
C ASN A 15 -2.82 1.92 3.62
N ASP A 16 -3.45 3.03 4.01
CA ASP A 16 -4.62 3.03 4.88
C ASP A 16 -5.86 2.47 4.17
N GLU A 17 -6.03 2.75 2.87
CA GLU A 17 -7.10 2.14 2.07
C GLU A 17 -6.95 0.62 1.98
N PHE A 18 -5.72 0.14 1.79
CA PHE A 18 -5.42 -1.29 1.77
C PHE A 18 -5.64 -1.92 3.15
N CYS A 19 -5.19 -1.29 4.24
CA CYS A 19 -5.46 -1.78 5.60
C CYS A 19 -6.96 -1.86 5.89
N LYS A 20 -7.75 -0.85 5.49
CA LYS A 20 -9.22 -0.89 5.62
C LYS A 20 -9.83 -2.03 4.81
N SER A 21 -9.33 -2.26 3.61
CA SER A 21 -9.82 -3.34 2.73
C SER A 21 -9.49 -4.72 3.29
N LEU A 22 -8.28 -4.90 3.82
CA LEU A 22 -7.86 -6.14 4.49
C LEU A 22 -8.68 -6.41 5.75
N LYS A 23 -8.96 -5.36 6.53
CA LYS A 23 -9.80 -5.47 7.73
C LYS A 23 -11.22 -5.93 7.42
N LYS A 24 -11.79 -5.55 6.26
CA LYS A 24 -13.10 -6.05 5.80
C LYS A 24 -13.10 -7.56 5.54
N ILE A 25 -11.95 -8.14 5.22
CA ILE A 25 -11.77 -9.59 4.97
C ILE A 25 -11.38 -10.32 6.28
N GLY A 26 -11.24 -9.59 7.39
CA GLY A 26 -10.84 -10.14 8.69
C GLY A 26 -9.33 -10.28 8.87
N ILE A 27 -8.53 -9.62 8.02
CA ILE A 27 -7.07 -9.59 8.13
C ILE A 27 -6.67 -8.28 8.80
N ASP A 28 -6.05 -8.38 9.98
CA ASP A 28 -5.48 -7.22 10.65
C ASP A 28 -4.17 -6.82 9.97
N ALA A 29 -4.07 -5.55 9.59
CA ALA A 29 -2.91 -4.98 8.93
C ALA A 29 -2.53 -3.65 9.57
N GLN A 30 -1.21 -3.38 9.65
CA GLN A 30 -0.66 -2.15 10.19
C GLN A 30 0.24 -1.48 9.17
N THR A 31 0.00 -0.21 8.89
CA THR A 31 0.85 0.59 8.01
C THR A 31 2.17 0.91 8.70
N LYS A 32 3.28 0.70 8.01
CA LYS A 32 4.59 1.23 8.41
C LYS A 32 4.85 2.56 7.72
N GLN A 33 5.76 3.34 8.31
CA GLN A 33 6.23 4.57 7.71
C GLN A 33 7.10 4.25 6.49
N ILE A 34 7.00 5.06 5.44
CA ILE A 34 7.81 4.91 4.22
C ILE A 34 9.30 5.02 4.58
N ASP A 35 10.13 4.23 3.89
CA ASP A 35 11.59 4.16 4.02
C ASP A 35 12.07 3.58 5.37
N THR A 36 11.22 2.84 6.07
CA THR A 36 11.60 2.17 7.33
C THR A 36 11.90 0.69 7.18
N ASP A 37 11.40 0.03 6.13
CA ASP A 37 11.57 -1.40 5.91
C ASP A 37 12.64 -1.68 4.85
N ASP A 38 13.48 -2.69 5.04
CA ASP A 38 14.58 -3.01 4.12
C ASP A 38 14.06 -3.53 2.77
N VAL A 39 12.85 -4.08 2.74
CA VAL A 39 12.14 -4.48 1.51
C VAL A 39 11.93 -3.28 0.56
N GLU A 40 11.89 -2.06 1.09
CA GLU A 40 11.70 -0.82 0.31
C GLU A 40 12.94 -0.38 -0.47
N LYS A 41 14.12 -0.90 -0.11
CA LYS A 41 15.42 -0.53 -0.70
C LYS A 41 15.85 -1.48 -1.82
N GLY A 42 15.07 -2.52 -2.10
CA GLY A 42 15.37 -3.52 -3.11
C GLY A 42 15.08 -3.04 -4.54
N ASN A 43 15.77 -3.64 -5.51
CA ASN A 43 15.40 -3.50 -6.93
C ASN A 43 14.19 -4.38 -7.24
N TYR A 44 13.16 -3.81 -7.85
CA TYR A 44 11.92 -4.52 -8.18
C TYR A 44 12.02 -5.21 -9.54
N TYR A 45 12.27 -6.52 -9.52
CA TYR A 45 12.19 -7.37 -10.70
C TYR A 45 10.96 -8.26 -10.58
N SER A 46 10.01 -8.13 -11.52
CA SER A 46 8.91 -9.08 -11.63
C SER A 46 9.23 -10.09 -12.71
N ARG A 47 8.90 -11.35 -12.47
CA ARG A 47 9.03 -12.42 -13.47
C ARG A 47 7.97 -12.32 -14.58
N HIS A 48 6.89 -11.57 -14.33
CA HIS A 48 5.79 -11.33 -15.28
C HIS A 48 5.87 -9.95 -15.95
N TYR A 49 6.73 -9.06 -15.47
CA TYR A 49 7.00 -7.79 -16.11
C TYR A 49 8.37 -7.87 -16.80
N THR A 50 8.49 -7.28 -17.98
CA THR A 50 9.72 -7.26 -18.78
C THR A 50 10.94 -6.92 -17.93
N HIS A 51 12.11 -7.52 -18.22
CA HIS A 51 13.43 -7.27 -17.59
C HIS A 51 13.92 -5.81 -17.67
N THR A 52 13.09 -4.89 -18.15
CA THR A 52 13.36 -3.47 -18.24
C THR A 52 13.20 -2.83 -16.86
N PRO A 53 14.20 -2.08 -16.36
CA PRO A 53 14.03 -1.27 -15.17
C PRO A 53 12.84 -0.32 -15.38
N ALA A 54 11.82 -0.44 -14.54
CA ALA A 54 10.70 0.49 -14.52
C ALA A 54 10.85 1.41 -13.32
N MET A 55 10.61 2.72 -13.53
CA MET A 55 10.43 3.61 -12.38
C MET A 55 9.16 3.19 -11.63
N VAL A 56 9.32 2.93 -10.35
CA VAL A 56 8.22 2.60 -9.44
C VAL A 56 8.16 3.62 -8.33
N THR A 57 6.96 4.09 -8.02
CA THR A 57 6.70 4.91 -6.84
C THR A 57 6.39 3.97 -5.69
N ASN A 58 7.24 4.00 -4.66
CA ASN A 58 7.01 3.27 -3.42
C ASN A 58 5.99 4.04 -2.55
N HIS A 59 4.90 3.38 -2.17
CA HIS A 59 3.91 3.92 -1.24
C HIS A 59 4.12 3.44 0.21
N GLY A 60 5.09 2.55 0.45
CA GLY A 60 5.45 2.00 1.75
C GLY A 60 5.01 0.55 1.94
N THR A 61 5.08 0.10 3.19
CA THR A 61 4.82 -1.28 3.58
C THR A 61 3.66 -1.40 4.57
N ILE A 62 2.94 -2.51 4.47
CA ILE A 62 1.92 -2.94 5.42
C ILE A 62 2.34 -4.27 6.04
N GLN A 63 2.29 -4.34 7.37
CA GLN A 63 2.55 -5.56 8.12
C GLN A 63 1.23 -6.28 8.38
N LEU A 64 1.14 -7.54 7.99
CA LEU A 64 -0.04 -8.36 8.25
C LEU A 64 0.13 -9.08 9.58
N LYS A 65 -0.95 -9.17 10.35
CA LYS A 65 -1.03 -9.97 11.57
C LYS A 65 -1.82 -11.23 11.28
N SER A 66 -1.43 -12.34 11.91
CA SER A 66 -2.12 -13.64 11.77
C SER A 66 -2.12 -14.22 10.35
N SER A 67 -1.06 -13.99 9.59
CA SER A 67 -0.89 -14.52 8.23
C SER A 67 0.53 -15.06 8.05
N ASN A 68 0.72 -15.99 7.10
CA ASN A 68 2.06 -16.48 6.72
C ASN A 68 2.87 -15.46 5.90
N ILE A 69 2.26 -14.33 5.57
CA ILE A 69 2.90 -13.21 4.88
C ILE A 69 3.23 -12.16 5.95
N ASP A 70 4.50 -11.82 6.09
CA ASP A 70 4.95 -10.87 7.11
C ASP A 70 4.69 -9.42 6.68
N VAL A 71 5.11 -9.07 5.46
CA VAL A 71 5.09 -7.71 4.93
C VAL A 71 4.61 -7.71 3.49
N VAL A 72 3.73 -6.78 3.16
CA VAL A 72 3.32 -6.47 1.79
C VAL A 72 3.77 -5.05 1.48
N GLN A 73 4.48 -4.88 0.39
CA GLN A 73 4.86 -3.56 -0.10
C GLN A 73 3.89 -3.11 -1.20
N ILE A 74 3.49 -1.85 -1.14
CA ILE A 74 2.63 -1.24 -2.17
C ILE A 74 3.51 -0.38 -3.07
N ILE A 75 3.62 -0.77 -4.33
CA ILE A 75 4.34 -0.02 -5.36
C ILE A 75 3.37 0.35 -6.49
N GLN A 76 3.54 1.56 -7.03
CA GLN A 76 2.84 2.01 -8.24
C GLN A 76 3.83 2.10 -9.38
N LYS A 77 3.49 1.48 -10.51
CA LYS A 77 4.25 1.65 -11.75
C LYS A 77 3.95 3.02 -12.36
N GLY A 78 4.99 3.68 -12.85
CA GLY A 78 4.88 4.87 -13.72
C GLY A 78 4.35 4.54 -15.11
#